data_AF-A0A183TQI6-F1
#
_entry.id   AF-A0A183TQI6-F1
#
_cell.length_a   1.000
_cell.length_b   1.000
_cell.length_c   1.000
_cell.angle_alpha   90.00
_cell.angle_beta   90.00
_cell.angle_gamma   90.00
#
_symmetry.space_group_name_H-M   'P 1'
#
loop_
_entity.id
_entity.type
_entity.pdbx_description
1 polymer ?
#
loop_
_entity_poly.entity_id
_entity_poly.type
_entity_poly.pdbx_seq_one_letter_code
_entity_poly.pdbx_strand_id
1 'polypeptide(L)'
;MAAEQRCVGSPCDENVCGLQLQELPLTTGNGIILCDVSTPSYRPFLPPSLRRTVFSSLHNLYHPGSRATDKLDSNRFVRPGMRKDLKA
;
A
#
# COMPACT_ATOMS: atom_id res chain seq x y z
N MET A 1 -13.98 11.98 32.25
CA MET A 1 -14.30 10.76 31.49
C MET A 1 -13.31 10.68 30.33
N ALA A 2 -12.12 10.13 30.57
CA ALA A 2 -11.08 10.01 29.54
C ALA A 2 -11.28 8.69 28.80
N ALA A 3 -11.44 8.75 27.48
CA ALA A 3 -11.58 7.57 26.65
C ALA A 3 -10.22 6.90 26.48
N GLU A 4 -10.07 5.72 27.08
CA GLU A 4 -8.99 4.78 26.84
C GLU A 4 -8.98 4.39 25.36
N GLN A 5 -8.00 4.88 24.60
CA GLN A 5 -7.71 4.40 23.26
C GLN A 5 -6.88 3.12 23.39
N ARG A 6 -7.54 1.97 23.29
CA ARG A 6 -6.88 0.67 23.13
C ARG A 6 -6.28 0.59 21.73
N CYS A 7 -4.96 0.63 21.64
CA CYS A 7 -4.24 0.18 20.46
C CYS A 7 -4.48 -1.33 20.29
N VAL A 8 -5.23 -1.73 19.27
CA VAL A 8 -5.30 -3.13 18.83
C VAL A 8 -4.06 -3.39 17.98
N GLY A 9 -2.95 -3.71 18.64
CA GLY A 9 -1.75 -4.18 17.96
C GLY A 9 -2.01 -5.59 17.40
N SER A 10 -2.15 -5.72 16.08
CA SER A 10 -1.90 -7.00 15.40
C SER A 10 -0.39 -7.14 15.12
N PRO A 11 0.24 -8.27 15.47
CA PRO A 11 1.65 -8.49 15.19
C PRO A 11 1.79 -9.05 13.77
N CYS A 12 1.87 -8.16 12.78
CA CYS A 12 2.17 -8.54 11.40
C CYS A 12 3.63 -8.17 11.09
N ASP A 13 4.54 -9.10 11.40
CA ASP A 13 5.89 -9.29 10.86
C ASP A 13 6.73 -8.01 10.63
N GLU A 14 7.52 -7.69 11.66
CA GLU A 14 8.62 -6.75 11.61
C GLU A 14 9.72 -7.28 10.67
N ASN A 15 9.88 -6.68 9.49
CA ASN A 15 11.16 -6.19 8.93
C ASN A 15 11.03 -5.84 7.43
N VAL A 16 10.64 -4.60 7.15
CA VAL A 16 11.15 -3.85 5.98
C VAL A 16 11.72 -2.55 6.54
N CYS A 17 13.04 -2.52 6.73
CA CYS A 17 13.78 -1.37 7.24
C CYS A 17 13.42 -0.09 6.45
N GLY A 18 12.54 0.75 7.01
CA GLY A 18 12.18 2.08 6.51
C GLY A 18 10.70 2.37 6.29
N LEU A 19 9.81 1.37 6.22
CA LEU A 19 8.37 1.64 6.04
C LEU A 19 7.70 1.96 7.38
N GLN A 20 6.90 3.02 7.41
CA GLN A 20 6.09 3.41 8.58
C GLN A 20 4.62 3.28 8.21
N LEU A 21 4.02 2.13 8.50
CA LEU A 21 2.61 1.88 8.18
C LEU A 21 1.70 2.42 9.29
N GLN A 22 0.72 3.22 8.91
CA GLN A 22 -0.28 3.80 9.80
C GLN A 22 -1.69 3.62 9.23
N GLU A 23 -2.63 3.30 10.10
CA GLU A 23 -4.06 3.27 9.75
C GLU A 23 -4.61 4.69 9.76
N LEU A 24 -5.09 5.15 8.60
CA LEU A 24 -5.68 6.46 8.42
C LEU A 24 -7.18 6.32 8.15
N PRO A 25 -8.05 7.14 8.77
CA PRO A 25 -9.46 7.14 8.45
C PRO A 25 -9.69 7.67 7.02
N LEU A 26 -10.63 7.06 6.31
CA LEU A 26 -11.06 7.55 5.00
C LEU A 26 -11.83 8.86 5.16
N THR A 27 -11.53 9.84 4.31
CA THR A 27 -12.20 11.15 4.30
C THR A 27 -13.64 11.06 3.79
N THR A 28 -13.99 9.99 3.07
CA THR A 28 -15.31 9.78 2.47
C THR A 28 -15.80 8.38 2.85
N GLY A 29 -16.07 8.16 4.15
CA GLY A 29 -16.78 6.97 4.62
C GLY A 29 -16.24 6.36 5.90
N ASN A 30 -16.88 5.26 6.30
CA ASN A 30 -16.62 4.54 7.54
C ASN A 30 -15.58 3.46 7.23
N GLY A 31 -14.32 3.84 7.08
CA GLY A 31 -13.26 2.90 6.75
C GLY A 31 -11.89 3.41 7.13
N ILE A 32 -10.96 2.48 7.25
CA ILE A 32 -9.55 2.74 7.50
C ILE A 32 -8.73 2.27 6.31
N ILE A 33 -7.66 2.99 6.00
CA ILE A 33 -6.69 2.62 4.99
C ILE A 33 -5.31 2.56 5.62
N LEU A 34 -4.59 1.48 5.34
CA LEU A 34 -3.21 1.32 5.79
C LEU A 34 -2.30 2.06 4.81
N CYS A 35 -1.52 3.03 5.28
CA CYS A 35 -0.66 3.86 4.46
C CYS A 35 0.76 3.90 5.00
N ASP A 36 1.75 3.92 4.10
CA ASP A 36 3.12 4.25 4.45
C ASP A 36 3.29 5.77 4.52
N VAL A 37 3.68 6.25 5.71
CA VAL A 37 3.89 7.66 6.05
C VAL A 37 5.38 8.03 6.14
N SER A 38 6.28 7.08 5.82
CA SER A 38 7.73 7.31 5.86
C SER A 38 8.23 8.33 4.81
N THR A 39 7.40 8.66 3.82
CA THR A 39 7.72 9.62 2.76
C THR A 39 6.72 10.77 2.70
N PRO A 40 7.06 11.92 2.09
CA PRO A 40 6.16 13.08 1.99
C PRO A 40 4.83 12.80 1.30
N SER A 41 4.77 11.75 0.48
CA SER A 41 3.53 11.29 -0.16
C SER A 41 3.05 10.01 0.51
N TYR A 42 1.86 10.05 1.09
CA TYR A 42 1.23 8.86 1.65
C TYR A 42 0.96 7.85 0.55
N ARG A 43 1.50 6.65 0.70
CA ARG A 43 1.30 5.54 -0.23
C ARG A 43 0.46 4.46 0.45
N PRO A 44 -0.78 4.22 0.00
CA PRO A 44 -1.58 3.15 0.56
C PRO A 44 -0.96 1.78 0.30
N PHE A 45 -1.11 0.90 1.27
CA PHE A 45 -0.77 -0.50 1.17
C PHE A 45 -1.69 -1.18 0.15
N LEU A 46 -1.12 -1.99 -0.73
CA LEU A 46 -1.87 -2.74 -1.74
C LEU A 46 -1.91 -4.24 -1.40
N PRO A 47 -3.08 -4.76 -0.95
CA PRO A 47 -3.29 -6.17 -0.69
C PRO A 47 -2.96 -7.05 -1.91
N PRO A 48 -2.43 -8.27 -1.71
CA PRO A 48 -2.09 -9.19 -2.80
C PRO A 48 -3.23 -9.44 -3.80
N SER A 49 -4.46 -9.54 -3.30
CA SER A 49 -5.67 -9.75 -4.11
C SER A 49 -5.95 -8.62 -5.11
N LEU A 50 -5.47 -7.39 -4.83
CA LEU A 50 -5.71 -6.21 -5.67
C LEU A 50 -4.55 -5.90 -6.61
N ARG A 51 -3.36 -6.49 -6.41
CA ARG A 51 -2.14 -6.17 -7.18
C ARG A 51 -2.35 -6.32 -8.69
N ARG A 52 -2.94 -7.45 -9.13
CA ARG A 52 -3.18 -7.71 -10.55
C ARG A 52 -4.20 -6.74 -11.14
N THR A 53 -5.28 -6.45 -10.41
CA THR A 53 -6.34 -5.54 -10.84
C THR A 53 -5.80 -4.12 -11.03
N VAL A 54 -5.02 -3.61 -10.07
CA VAL A 54 -4.41 -2.28 -10.18
C VAL A 54 -3.40 -2.22 -11.31
N PHE A 55 -2.52 -3.22 -11.43
CA PHE A 55 -1.57 -3.29 -12.55
C PHE A 55 -2.28 -3.28 -13.91
N SER A 56 -3.27 -4.14 -14.11
CA SER A 56 -4.04 -4.21 -15.35
C SER A 56 -4.76 -2.90 -15.64
N SER A 57 -5.31 -2.25 -14.61
CA SER A 57 -5.97 -0.94 -14.76
C SER A 57 -4.97 0.14 -15.23
N LEU A 58 -3.80 0.24 -14.59
CA LEU A 58 -2.76 1.21 -14.98
C LEU A 58 -2.20 0.93 -16.38
N HIS A 59 -1.96 -0.34 -16.69
CA HIS A 59 -1.47 -0.77 -18.00
C HIS A 59 -2.49 -0.46 -19.11
N ASN A 60 -3.76 -0.80 -18.91
CA ASN A 60 -4.81 -0.58 -19.90
C ASN A 60 -5.14 0.91 -20.06
N LEU A 61 -5.02 1.71 -19.00
CA LEU A 61 -5.37 3.14 -19.04
C LEU A 61 -4.33 3.98 -19.79
N TYR A 62 -3.05 3.68 -19.60
CA TYR A 62 -1.95 4.51 -20.12
C TYR A 62 -1.17 3.82 -21.26
N HIS A 63 -1.43 2.55 -21.52
CA HIS A 63 -0.65 1.69 -22.42
C HIS A 63 0.89 1.67 -22.22
N PRO A 64 1.45 1.79 -21.00
CA PRO A 64 2.89 1.67 -20.77
C PRO A 64 3.34 0.20 -20.90
N GLY A 65 4.60 -0.02 -21.25
CA GLY A 65 5.21 -1.35 -21.10
C GLY A 65 5.28 -1.79 -19.63
N SER A 66 5.42 -3.09 -19.37
CA SER A 66 5.30 -3.69 -18.02
C SER A 66 6.19 -3.04 -16.95
N ARG A 67 7.43 -2.67 -17.31
CA ARG A 67 8.37 -1.99 -16.40
C ARG A 67 7.90 -0.58 -16.03
N ALA A 68 7.30 0.12 -16.98
CA ALA A 68 6.76 1.45 -16.74
C ALA A 68 5.49 1.38 -15.88
N THR A 69 4.62 0.38 -16.08
CA THR A 69 3.49 0.11 -15.17
C THR A 69 3.96 -0.19 -13.76
N ASP A 70 4.98 -1.05 -13.59
CA ASP A 70 5.52 -1.39 -12.26
C ASP A 70 6.07 -0.15 -11.54
N LYS A 71 6.78 0.72 -12.27
CA LYS A 71 7.26 2.00 -11.72
C LYS A 71 6.09 2.91 -11.30
N LEU A 72 5.03 2.99 -12.10
CA LEU A 72 3.84 3.77 -11.76
C LEU A 72 3.12 3.24 -10.53
N ASP A 73 2.95 1.92 -10.44
CA ASP A 73 2.32 1.24 -9.31
C ASP A 73 3.12 1.46 -8.02
N SER A 74 4.43 1.24 -8.07
CA SER A 74 5.36 1.39 -6.95
C SER A 74 5.49 2.82 -6.42
N ASN A 75 5.30 3.82 -7.29
CA ASN A 75 5.30 5.22 -6.90
C ASN A 75 4.03 5.60 -6.13
N ARG A 76 2.92 4.87 -6.35
CA ARG A 76 1.59 5.19 -5.79
C ARG A 76 1.23 4.29 -4.62
N PHE A 77 1.70 3.04 -4.59
CA PHE A 77 1.30 2.02 -3.64
C PHE A 77 2.49 1.34 -2.98
N VAL A 78 2.31 0.92 -1.73
CA VAL A 78 3.28 0.05 -1.04
C VAL A 78 2.87 -1.40 -1.17
N ARG A 79 3.81 -2.22 -1.67
CA ARG A 79 3.69 -3.67 -1.76
C ARG A 79 4.92 -4.29 -1.09
N PRO A 80 4.81 -4.88 0.11
CA PRO A 80 5.91 -5.68 0.64
C PRO A 80 6.16 -6.85 -0.31
N GLY A 81 7.43 -7.13 -0.60
CA GLY A 81 7.81 -8.24 -1.48
C GLY A 81 7.91 -7.93 -2.97
N MET A 82 7.83 -6.66 -3.41
CA MET A 82 7.94 -6.28 -4.84
C MET A 82 9.08 -6.95 -5.62
N ARG A 83 10.21 -7.23 -4.96
CA ARG A 83 11.36 -7.90 -5.60
C ARG A 83 11.14 -9.39 -5.85
N LYS A 84 10.23 -10.03 -5.10
CA LYS A 84 9.86 -11.45 -5.20
C LYS A 84 8.73 -11.67 -6.21
N ASP A 85 7.85 -10.70 -6.40
CA ASP A 85 6.68 -10.80 -7.32
C ASP A 85 7.05 -10.64 -8.81
N LEU A 86 8.28 -10.23 -9.14
CA LEU A 86 8.79 -10.09 -10.52
C LEU A 86 9.28 -11.42 -11.13
N LYS A 87 9.06 -12.55 -10.45
CA LYS A 87 9.46 -13.88 -10.92
C LYS A 87 8.24 -14.81 -10.98
N ALA A 88 7.46 -14.65 -12.04
CA ALA A 88 6.53 -15.65 -12.55
C ALA A 88 6.69 -15.72 -14.07
#